data_AF-A0A834YV69-F1
#
_entry.id   AF-A0A834YV69-F1
#
_cell.length_a   1.000
_cell.length_b   1.000
_cell.length_c   1.000
_cell.angle_alpha   90.00
_cell.angle_beta   90.00
_cell.angle_gamma   90.00
#
_symmetry.space_group_name_H-M   'P 1'
#
loop_
_entity.id
_entity.type
_entity.pdbx_description
1 polymer ?
#
loop_
_entity_poly.entity_id
_entity_poly.type
_entity_poly.pdbx_seq_one_letter_code
_entity_poly.pdbx_strand_id
1 'polypeptide(L)'
;MLLEAFENSSLSSSVGFALVESQLIYAQMLPNPEIISGDLQSLPLYTIQLGVPQYLHKSLPLDSFIRTSFLFLVSGFLVIKMVSRRVFFVLVFFLHLLVFSQSLDFHVHKKPKIKGPIKTLVVLVMENRSFDHILGWMKSARPEIDGLTGKESNRVSVSDPDSAEVFVSDDALFVDSDPGHSFQAIKEQIFGSENISANPAPMSGFVQQAESMGGGMSKTVMSGFKPAVLPVYTALANEFAVFDRWFASVPSSTQPNRFYVHSATSHGASSNVQKDLIQGFPQKTIFDSLDENDLSFAIYYQNIPTTLFFKNLRKLKHVNRFQSYKTKFKLHAKLGKLPNYAMIEQRYFDVELFPANDDHPSHDVAVGQKFVKEVYETLRSSPQWNETAMLIVYDEHGGFYDHVPTPVSGVPNPDGIIGPDPFYFRFDRLGVRVPAILVSPWIEKGTVIHEPNGPTTYSQFEHSSIPATVKKLFNLKSNFLTKRDAWAGTFDSYFYFRDTPRGDCPERLPEVVTSLRPRGPKEDVSLSEFQAELIQLASQLNGDHIFNTYPDIGKSMTVGQANWYAEDAVARFLEAGRVALRAGANESAIVTMRPSLTSRTAVGDYGQYLQSH
;
A
#
# COMPACT_ATOMS: atom_id res chain seq x y z
N MET A 1 -28.18 35.10 -18.65
CA MET A 1 -28.47 36.49 -19.06
C MET A 1 -27.48 37.35 -18.29
N LEU A 2 -26.21 37.51 -18.70
CA LEU A 2 -25.60 37.81 -20.01
C LEU A 2 -25.72 39.30 -20.39
N LEU A 3 -24.60 39.87 -20.88
CA LEU A 3 -24.25 41.27 -21.27
C LEU A 3 -23.48 42.04 -20.17
N GLU A 4 -22.19 42.41 -20.27
CA GLU A 4 -21.29 42.84 -21.40
C GLU A 4 -21.80 44.07 -22.17
N ALA A 5 -21.01 45.07 -22.59
CA ALA A 5 -19.57 45.41 -22.50
C ALA A 5 -19.45 46.96 -22.31
N PHE A 6 -18.32 47.63 -22.03
CA PHE A 6 -17.07 47.89 -22.78
C PHE A 6 -16.15 48.70 -21.82
N GLU A 7 -14.87 49.03 -22.01
CA GLU A 7 -13.66 48.54 -22.71
C GLU A 7 -12.66 49.74 -22.68
N ASN A 8 -11.34 49.49 -22.59
CA ASN A 8 -10.21 50.43 -22.85
C ASN A 8 -10.14 51.79 -22.07
N SER A 9 -9.15 52.00 -21.20
CA SER A 9 -7.78 52.36 -21.63
C SER A 9 -6.78 52.40 -20.47
N SER A 10 -5.48 52.28 -20.79
CA SER A 10 -4.36 52.20 -19.84
C SER A 10 -3.63 53.53 -19.65
N LEU A 11 -3.18 53.83 -18.42
CA LEU A 11 -1.88 54.43 -18.13
C LEU A 11 -1.55 54.40 -16.63
N SER A 12 -0.26 54.44 -16.31
CA SER A 12 0.35 54.05 -15.04
C SER A 12 0.33 55.10 -13.93
N SER A 13 0.30 54.68 -12.66
CA SER A 13 1.43 54.94 -11.74
C SER A 13 1.33 54.29 -10.34
N SER A 14 2.45 53.69 -9.93
CA SER A 14 2.96 53.55 -8.54
C SER A 14 2.34 52.56 -7.53
N VAL A 15 3.25 51.98 -6.71
CA VAL A 15 3.08 51.16 -5.49
C VAL A 15 2.41 49.77 -5.70
N GLY A 16 3.06 48.62 -5.49
CA GLY A 16 4.41 48.32 -4.99
C GLY A 16 4.43 47.77 -3.57
N PHE A 17 4.13 46.48 -3.37
CA PHE A 17 4.50 45.73 -2.15
C PHE A 17 4.49 44.18 -2.36
N ALA A 18 5.52 43.52 -1.83
CA ALA A 18 5.64 42.10 -1.45
C ALA A 18 5.25 40.98 -2.44
N LEU A 19 6.25 40.41 -3.13
CA LEU A 19 6.18 39.06 -3.72
C LEU A 19 7.57 38.39 -3.80
N VAL A 20 8.24 38.17 -2.66
CA VAL A 20 9.50 37.40 -2.55
C VAL A 20 9.57 36.60 -1.25
N GLU A 21 8.80 35.52 -1.12
CA GLU A 21 9.02 34.45 -0.12
C GLU A 21 8.54 33.09 -0.67
N SER A 22 9.32 32.49 -1.58
CA SER A 22 9.15 31.09 -1.99
C SER A 22 10.37 30.47 -2.68
N GLN A 23 11.59 30.88 -2.31
CA GLN A 23 12.83 30.18 -2.65
C GLN A 23 13.79 30.12 -1.46
N LEU A 24 13.42 29.35 -0.44
CA LEU A 24 14.29 28.91 0.65
C LEU A 24 13.62 27.73 1.37
N ILE A 25 13.95 26.50 0.96
CA ILE A 25 13.95 25.21 1.68
C ILE A 25 14.28 24.14 0.61
N TYR A 26 15.55 24.10 0.18
CA TYR A 26 16.09 22.98 -0.63
C TYR A 26 17.63 22.96 -0.61
N ALA A 27 18.23 22.92 0.59
CA ALA A 27 19.69 22.76 0.75
C ALA A 27 20.11 22.33 2.17
N GLN A 28 19.58 21.22 2.70
CA GLN A 28 20.13 20.58 3.91
C GLN A 28 19.87 19.07 3.88
N MET A 29 20.80 18.28 3.33
CA MET A 29 21.24 16.96 3.82
C MET A 29 22.47 16.49 3.03
N LEU A 30 23.45 15.93 3.77
CA LEU A 30 24.68 15.20 3.38
C LEU A 30 26.02 15.97 3.47
N PRO A 31 27.15 15.27 3.79
CA PRO A 31 28.21 15.83 4.66
C PRO A 31 29.56 16.14 3.97
N ASN A 32 30.47 16.73 4.77
CA ASN A 32 31.87 17.09 4.49
C ASN A 32 32.65 16.14 3.55
N PRO A 33 33.65 16.70 2.83
CA PRO A 33 35.03 16.51 3.27
C PRO A 33 35.86 17.80 3.38
N GLU A 34 36.95 17.72 4.15
CA GLU A 34 38.00 18.75 4.25
C GLU A 34 39.01 18.69 3.09
N ILE A 35 39.86 19.74 2.99
CA ILE A 35 41.28 19.80 2.51
C ILE A 35 41.55 20.91 1.45
N ILE A 36 41.86 22.11 1.97
CA ILE A 36 43.13 22.88 1.82
C ILE A 36 43.76 23.16 0.43
N SER A 37 43.99 24.47 0.19
CA SER A 37 45.11 25.18 -0.51
C SER A 37 45.07 25.58 -1.99
N GLY A 38 45.66 26.76 -2.25
CA GLY A 38 45.92 27.41 -3.56
C GLY A 38 44.86 28.43 -3.98
N ASP A 39 45.13 29.71 -4.26
CA ASP A 39 46.37 30.50 -4.12
C ASP A 39 46.00 31.99 -3.93
N LEU A 40 46.88 32.80 -3.32
CA LEU A 40 46.54 34.17 -2.90
C LEU A 40 47.66 35.17 -3.23
N GLN A 41 47.57 35.87 -4.38
CA GLN A 41 48.24 37.16 -4.62
C GLN A 41 47.83 37.85 -5.93
N SER A 42 47.05 38.95 -5.84
CA SER A 42 47.35 40.27 -6.45
C SER A 42 46.12 41.19 -6.40
N LEU A 43 46.28 42.38 -5.80
CA LEU A 43 45.32 43.49 -5.83
C LEU A 43 45.83 44.57 -6.81
N PRO A 44 44.96 45.47 -7.29
CA PRO A 44 44.99 46.82 -6.71
C PRO A 44 43.61 47.42 -6.40
N LEU A 45 43.60 48.40 -5.48
CA LEU A 45 42.41 49.17 -5.09
C LEU A 45 42.12 50.33 -6.05
N TYR A 46 40.85 50.73 -6.14
CA TYR A 46 40.45 52.12 -6.41
C TYR A 46 39.32 52.57 -5.47
N THR A 47 39.43 53.80 -4.98
CA THR A 47 38.51 54.44 -4.02
C THR A 47 37.73 55.57 -4.71
N ILE A 48 36.44 55.74 -4.43
CA ILE A 48 35.68 56.94 -4.80
C ILE A 48 34.91 57.49 -3.59
N GLN A 49 35.08 58.79 -3.33
CA GLN A 49 34.40 59.55 -2.28
C GLN A 49 33.01 60.02 -2.70
N LEU A 50 32.10 60.22 -1.73
CA LEU A 50 30.88 61.01 -1.91
C LEU A 50 31.02 62.37 -1.22
N GLY A 51 30.71 63.45 -1.94
CA GLY A 51 30.87 64.83 -1.49
C GLY A 51 29.58 65.47 -0.97
N VAL A 52 29.74 66.50 -0.13
CA VAL A 52 28.68 67.32 0.46
C VAL A 52 28.59 68.68 -0.27
N PRO A 53 27.39 69.27 -0.44
CA PRO A 53 27.25 70.70 -0.70
C PRO A 53 26.55 71.47 0.46
N GLN A 54 26.89 72.76 0.62
CA GLN A 54 26.36 73.65 1.66
C GLN A 54 25.82 74.99 1.10
N TYR A 55 24.65 75.38 1.65
CA TYR A 55 24.10 76.74 1.89
C TYR A 55 23.91 77.81 0.80
N LEU A 56 22.73 78.48 0.89
CA LEU A 56 22.44 79.95 0.93
C LEU A 56 20.95 80.18 0.52
N HIS A 57 20.14 81.14 1.02
CA HIS A 57 20.22 82.09 2.15
C HIS A 57 18.82 82.75 2.46
N LYS A 58 18.76 83.61 3.49
CA LYS A 58 17.71 84.62 3.85
C LYS A 58 16.47 84.22 4.68
N SER A 59 15.97 85.24 5.39
CA SER A 59 15.19 85.23 6.65
C SER A 59 13.92 86.10 6.56
N LEU A 60 12.89 85.85 7.41
CA LEU A 60 11.87 86.80 7.93
C LEU A 60 11.00 86.07 9.02
N PRO A 61 10.09 86.72 9.80
CA PRO A 61 10.27 86.75 11.26
C PRO A 61 9.21 86.02 12.13
N LEU A 62 9.37 86.24 13.43
CA LEU A 62 8.80 85.54 14.58
C LEU A 62 7.34 85.93 14.91
N ASP A 63 6.30 85.28 14.33
CA ASP A 63 4.91 85.46 14.83
C ASP A 63 3.93 84.29 14.55
N SER A 64 4.41 83.04 14.48
CA SER A 64 3.57 81.86 14.12
C SER A 64 3.52 80.75 15.19
N PHE A 65 3.98 81.01 16.43
CA PHE A 65 4.19 79.95 17.42
C PHE A 65 3.00 79.69 18.38
N ILE A 66 1.94 80.50 18.33
CA ILE A 66 0.82 80.42 19.30
C ILE A 66 -0.46 79.78 18.73
N ARG A 67 -0.66 79.76 17.40
CA ARG A 67 -1.86 79.13 16.79
C ARG A 67 -1.73 77.63 16.49
N THR A 68 -0.51 77.10 16.37
CA THR A 68 -0.27 75.70 15.96
C THR A 68 -0.47 74.70 17.11
N SER A 69 -0.22 75.14 18.36
CA SER A 69 -0.27 74.27 19.55
C SER A 69 -1.69 73.89 19.99
N PHE A 70 -2.72 74.64 19.59
CA PHE A 70 -4.11 74.38 20.00
C PHE A 70 -4.81 73.30 19.13
N LEU A 71 -4.45 73.16 17.85
CA LEU A 71 -5.01 72.11 16.98
C LEU A 71 -4.47 70.70 17.28
N PHE A 72 -3.25 70.58 17.81
CA PHE A 72 -2.67 69.27 18.16
C PHE A 72 -3.32 68.64 19.40
N LEU A 73 -3.75 69.44 20.38
CA LEU A 73 -4.43 68.94 21.59
C LEU A 73 -5.85 68.42 21.30
N VAL A 74 -6.60 69.10 20.42
CA VAL A 74 -7.97 68.68 20.07
C VAL A 74 -7.97 67.44 19.16
N SER A 75 -7.02 67.33 18.24
CA SER A 75 -6.87 66.13 17.39
C SER A 75 -6.37 64.92 18.18
N GLY A 76 -5.41 65.09 19.10
CA GLY A 76 -4.94 64.03 20.00
C GLY A 76 -6.07 63.41 20.84
N PHE A 77 -6.96 64.22 21.42
CA PHE A 77 -8.11 63.73 22.18
C PHE A 77 -9.11 62.93 21.33
N LEU A 78 -9.29 63.29 20.06
CA LEU A 78 -10.17 62.55 19.14
C LEU A 78 -9.56 61.18 18.76
N VAL A 79 -8.25 61.14 18.48
CA VAL A 79 -7.51 59.91 18.19
C VAL A 79 -7.52 58.97 19.39
N ILE A 80 -7.29 59.47 20.61
CA ILE A 80 -7.35 58.65 21.84
C ILE A 80 -8.76 58.05 22.04
N LYS A 81 -9.83 58.81 21.79
CA LYS A 81 -11.21 58.28 21.82
C LYS A 81 -11.48 57.22 20.73
N MET A 82 -10.92 57.38 19.53
CA MET A 82 -11.06 56.39 18.44
C MET A 82 -10.25 55.11 18.70
N VAL A 83 -9.02 55.23 19.22
CA VAL A 83 -8.19 54.09 19.63
C VAL A 83 -8.85 53.34 20.79
N SER A 84 -9.34 54.05 21.81
CA SER A 84 -10.11 53.45 22.91
C SER A 84 -11.34 52.67 22.42
N ARG A 85 -12.13 53.22 21.48
CA ARG A 85 -13.24 52.50 20.86
C ARG A 85 -12.79 51.27 20.06
N ARG A 86 -11.71 51.35 19.26
CA ARG A 86 -11.20 50.20 18.51
C ARG A 86 -10.68 49.10 19.44
N VAL A 87 -9.94 49.44 20.49
CA VAL A 87 -9.47 48.50 21.51
C VAL A 87 -10.65 47.85 22.23
N PHE A 88 -11.69 48.61 22.57
CA PHE A 88 -12.93 48.08 23.15
C PHE A 88 -13.64 47.11 22.20
N PHE A 89 -13.81 47.45 20.92
CA PHE A 89 -14.41 46.53 19.94
C PHE A 89 -13.57 45.27 19.71
N VAL A 90 -12.23 45.36 19.69
CA VAL A 90 -11.34 44.18 19.60
C VAL A 90 -11.45 43.32 20.85
N LEU A 91 -11.50 43.91 22.05
CA LEU A 91 -11.73 43.18 23.30
C LEU A 91 -13.11 42.49 23.34
N VAL A 92 -14.17 43.20 22.96
CA VAL A 92 -15.53 42.63 22.88
C VAL A 92 -15.61 41.53 21.83
N PHE A 93 -14.93 41.66 20.69
CA PHE A 93 -14.84 40.63 19.66
C PHE A 93 -14.04 39.40 20.15
N PHE A 94 -12.92 39.60 20.85
CA PHE A 94 -12.17 38.51 21.51
C PHE A 94 -12.98 37.82 22.61
N LEU A 95 -13.73 38.56 23.42
CA LEU A 95 -14.67 38.01 24.41
C LEU A 95 -15.81 37.25 23.73
N HIS A 96 -16.35 37.74 22.61
CA HIS A 96 -17.33 37.02 21.81
C HIS A 96 -16.75 35.72 21.24
N LEU A 97 -15.52 35.74 20.70
CA LEU A 97 -14.84 34.53 20.23
C LEU A 97 -14.56 33.54 21.37
N LEU A 98 -14.17 34.01 22.56
CA LEU A 98 -13.99 33.17 23.74
C LEU A 98 -15.30 32.52 24.19
N VAL A 99 -16.39 33.28 24.26
CA VAL A 99 -17.72 32.75 24.62
C VAL A 99 -18.24 31.80 23.53
N PHE A 100 -18.09 32.13 22.24
CA PHE A 100 -18.45 31.23 21.14
C PHE A 100 -17.60 29.95 21.10
N SER A 101 -16.32 30.02 21.52
CA SER A 101 -15.45 28.84 21.63
C SER A 101 -15.87 27.90 22.77
N GLN A 102 -16.58 28.42 23.78
CA GLN A 102 -17.15 27.62 24.88
C GLN A 102 -18.55 27.07 24.57
N SER A 103 -19.28 27.64 23.59
CA SER A 103 -20.56 27.11 23.11
C SER A 103 -20.42 26.13 21.93
N LEU A 104 -19.21 25.89 21.44
CA LEU A 104 -18.93 24.74 20.60
C LEU A 104 -18.72 23.52 21.52
N ASP A 105 -19.78 22.74 21.71
CA ASP A 105 -19.69 21.34 22.14
C ASP A 105 -18.93 20.55 21.06
N PHE A 106 -17.61 20.72 21.01
CA PHE A 106 -16.72 19.76 20.42
C PHE A 106 -16.94 18.46 21.19
N HIS A 107 -17.74 17.57 20.61
CA HIS A 107 -17.70 16.15 20.90
C HIS A 107 -16.28 15.68 20.55
N VAL A 108 -15.38 15.84 21.52
CA VAL A 108 -14.07 15.19 21.51
C VAL A 108 -14.36 13.71 21.69
N HIS A 109 -14.65 13.04 20.57
CA HIS A 109 -14.74 11.59 20.50
C HIS A 109 -13.44 11.04 21.09
N LYS A 110 -13.52 10.54 22.33
CA LYS A 110 -12.38 9.93 23.02
C LYS A 110 -11.97 8.74 22.16
N LYS A 111 -10.81 8.85 21.51
CA LYS A 111 -10.27 7.78 20.66
C LYS A 111 -10.39 6.43 21.37
N PRO A 112 -10.84 5.37 20.69
CA PRO A 112 -10.98 4.04 21.29
C PRO A 112 -9.68 3.62 21.98
N LYS A 113 -9.75 3.31 23.27
CA LYS A 113 -8.56 2.86 24.03
C LYS A 113 -8.29 1.39 23.71
N ILE A 114 -7.51 1.15 22.66
CA ILE A 114 -6.98 -0.17 22.31
C ILE A 114 -6.24 -0.76 23.52
N LYS A 115 -6.61 -1.97 23.93
CA LYS A 115 -5.95 -2.75 25.00
C LYS A 115 -4.82 -3.59 24.40
N GLY A 116 -3.85 -4.00 25.22
CA GLY A 116 -2.66 -4.73 24.75
C GLY A 116 -1.51 -3.84 24.27
N PRO A 117 -0.41 -4.42 23.77
CA PRO A 117 0.77 -3.66 23.36
C PRO A 117 0.63 -3.03 21.96
N ILE A 118 0.06 -3.74 21.00
CA ILE A 118 -0.02 -3.27 19.61
C ILE A 118 -1.13 -2.22 19.43
N LYS A 119 -0.81 -1.13 18.72
CA LYS A 119 -1.74 -0.06 18.30
C LYS A 119 -1.83 0.09 16.79
N THR A 120 -0.81 -0.37 16.07
CA THR A 120 -0.69 -0.32 14.60
C THR A 120 -0.39 -1.73 14.09
N LEU A 121 -1.29 -2.28 13.29
CA LEU A 121 -1.01 -3.46 12.46
C LEU A 121 -0.73 -3.00 11.03
N VAL A 122 0.42 -3.39 10.50
CA VAL A 122 0.80 -3.19 9.09
C VAL A 122 0.67 -4.53 8.37
N VAL A 123 0.01 -4.53 7.22
CA VAL A 123 -0.17 -5.73 6.39
C VAL A 123 0.42 -5.48 5.01
N LEU A 124 1.22 -6.44 4.55
CA LEU A 124 1.85 -6.48 3.24
C LEU A 124 1.59 -7.86 2.62
N VAL A 125 0.88 -7.89 1.49
CA VAL A 125 0.48 -9.13 0.80
C VAL A 125 1.23 -9.21 -0.53
N MET A 126 2.30 -10.00 -0.58
CA MET A 126 3.12 -10.31 -1.76
C MET A 126 2.37 -11.27 -2.71
N GLU A 127 2.94 -11.57 -3.87
CA GLU A 127 2.30 -12.27 -4.98
C GLU A 127 2.90 -13.67 -5.25
N ASN A 128 2.03 -14.66 -5.46
CA ASN A 128 2.26 -15.86 -6.29
C ASN A 128 3.51 -16.68 -5.90
N ARG A 129 3.62 -17.10 -4.63
CA ARG A 129 4.70 -17.98 -4.12
C ARG A 129 4.21 -18.94 -3.04
N SER A 130 4.52 -20.23 -3.18
CA SER A 130 4.29 -21.23 -2.12
C SER A 130 5.22 -21.02 -0.92
N PHE A 131 4.83 -21.59 0.23
CA PHE A 131 5.72 -21.59 1.40
C PHE A 131 7.04 -22.30 1.07
N ASP A 132 6.99 -23.47 0.46
CA ASP A 132 8.20 -24.24 0.15
C ASP A 132 9.12 -23.54 -0.86
N HIS A 133 8.59 -22.76 -1.81
CA HIS A 133 9.39 -22.00 -2.76
C HIS A 133 10.24 -20.91 -2.07
N ILE A 134 9.70 -20.18 -1.09
CA ILE A 134 10.41 -19.06 -0.42
C ILE A 134 11.11 -19.46 0.88
N LEU A 135 10.49 -20.32 1.68
CA LEU A 135 10.94 -20.67 3.05
C LEU A 135 11.20 -22.16 3.26
N GLY A 136 10.78 -23.06 2.36
CA GLY A 136 10.90 -24.52 2.56
C GLY A 136 12.31 -24.99 2.89
N TRP A 137 13.31 -24.48 2.16
CA TRP A 137 14.72 -24.83 2.37
C TRP A 137 15.34 -24.28 3.67
N MET A 138 14.64 -23.40 4.40
CA MET A 138 15.06 -22.98 5.75
C MET A 138 15.15 -24.15 6.74
N LYS A 139 14.40 -25.24 6.51
CA LYS A 139 14.42 -26.45 7.36
C LYS A 139 15.83 -27.00 7.60
N SER A 140 16.72 -26.85 6.62
CA SER A 140 18.14 -27.24 6.72
C SER A 140 18.90 -26.56 7.87
N ALA A 141 18.56 -25.30 8.17
CA ALA A 141 19.12 -24.51 9.27
C ALA A 141 18.18 -24.42 10.49
N ARG A 142 16.89 -24.71 10.29
CA ARG A 142 15.80 -24.60 11.28
C ARG A 142 14.90 -25.83 11.23
N PRO A 143 15.32 -26.97 11.80
CA PRO A 143 14.63 -28.26 11.67
C PRO A 143 13.18 -28.26 12.16
N GLU A 144 12.82 -27.31 13.02
CA GLU A 144 11.48 -27.11 13.57
C GLU A 144 10.48 -26.52 12.56
N ILE A 145 10.94 -25.93 11.44
CA ILE A 145 10.08 -25.49 10.35
C ILE A 145 9.60 -26.71 9.54
N ASP A 146 8.30 -26.79 9.25
CA ASP A 146 7.69 -27.77 8.35
C ASP A 146 8.02 -27.49 6.86
N GLY A 147 9.31 -27.54 6.48
CA GLY A 147 9.79 -27.30 5.12
C GLY A 147 10.28 -28.56 4.38
N LEU A 148 11.05 -28.35 3.30
CA LEU A 148 11.56 -29.40 2.42
C LEU A 148 12.75 -30.17 2.99
N THR A 149 12.86 -31.46 2.63
CA THR A 149 13.98 -32.34 2.96
C THR A 149 14.84 -32.76 1.76
N GLY A 150 14.43 -32.42 0.53
CA GLY A 150 15.08 -32.84 -0.71
C GLY A 150 14.67 -34.25 -1.17
N LYS A 151 13.57 -34.78 -0.63
CA LYS A 151 13.01 -36.11 -0.95
C LYS A 151 11.60 -36.03 -1.52
N GLU A 152 10.99 -34.86 -1.43
CA GLU A 152 9.66 -34.56 -1.94
C GLU A 152 9.70 -34.58 -3.48
N SER A 153 8.70 -35.21 -4.09
CA SER A 153 8.61 -35.42 -5.54
C SER A 153 7.16 -35.37 -6.03
N ASN A 154 7.01 -35.15 -7.33
CA ASN A 154 5.75 -35.32 -8.07
C ASN A 154 6.08 -36.09 -9.37
N ARG A 155 5.14 -36.93 -9.85
CA ARG A 155 5.29 -37.66 -11.13
C ARG A 155 4.86 -36.79 -12.31
N VAL A 156 5.47 -37.01 -13.47
CA VAL A 156 5.08 -36.37 -14.74
C VAL A 156 3.65 -36.76 -15.14
N SER A 157 3.23 -37.99 -14.86
CA SER A 157 1.83 -38.42 -14.86
C SER A 157 1.50 -39.04 -13.52
N VAL A 158 0.47 -38.53 -12.85
CA VAL A 158 0.00 -39.06 -11.55
C VAL A 158 -0.68 -40.42 -11.70
N SER A 159 -1.27 -40.67 -12.87
CA SER A 159 -1.99 -41.91 -13.18
C SER A 159 -1.09 -43.07 -13.62
N ASP A 160 0.19 -42.81 -13.90
CA ASP A 160 1.17 -43.80 -14.31
C ASP A 160 2.25 -43.96 -13.21
N PRO A 161 2.29 -45.09 -12.48
CA PRO A 161 3.25 -45.31 -11.40
C PRO A 161 4.70 -45.46 -11.89
N ASP A 162 4.90 -45.83 -13.16
CA ASP A 162 6.23 -45.96 -13.78
C ASP A 162 6.71 -44.63 -14.41
N SER A 163 5.86 -43.58 -14.36
CA SER A 163 6.19 -42.23 -14.81
C SER A 163 7.35 -41.64 -14.02
N ALA A 164 8.23 -40.91 -14.71
CA ALA A 164 9.37 -40.22 -14.12
C ALA A 164 8.96 -39.26 -12.98
N GLU A 165 9.80 -39.19 -11.95
CA GLU A 165 9.64 -38.26 -10.84
C GLU A 165 10.52 -37.03 -11.02
N VAL A 166 9.97 -35.87 -10.68
CA VAL A 166 10.71 -34.63 -10.52
C VAL A 166 10.75 -34.33 -9.03
N PHE A 167 11.96 -34.34 -8.47
CA PHE A 167 12.24 -34.03 -7.08
C PHE A 167 12.41 -32.52 -6.89
N VAL A 168 12.15 -32.04 -5.66
CA VAL A 168 12.42 -30.65 -5.29
C VAL A 168 13.92 -30.31 -5.33
N SER A 169 14.24 -29.06 -5.67
CA SER A 169 15.62 -28.53 -5.69
C SER A 169 15.73 -27.15 -5.04
N ASP A 170 16.94 -26.73 -4.63
CA ASP A 170 17.21 -25.45 -3.96
C ASP A 170 17.82 -24.38 -4.91
N ASP A 171 17.72 -24.62 -6.22
CA ASP A 171 18.35 -23.85 -7.29
C ASP A 171 17.44 -22.83 -7.99
N ALA A 172 16.31 -22.45 -7.35
CA ALA A 172 15.48 -21.37 -7.86
C ALA A 172 16.23 -20.03 -7.90
N LEU A 173 16.00 -19.29 -8.99
CA LEU A 173 16.50 -17.94 -9.24
C LEU A 173 15.36 -17.13 -9.85
N PHE A 174 15.57 -16.46 -10.98
CA PHE A 174 14.51 -15.80 -11.72
C PHE A 174 13.68 -16.78 -12.55
N VAL A 175 12.37 -16.64 -12.46
CA VAL A 175 11.39 -17.44 -13.22
C VAL A 175 10.73 -16.54 -14.25
N ASP A 176 11.01 -16.75 -15.55
CA ASP A 176 10.49 -15.92 -16.66
C ASP A 176 9.07 -16.36 -17.11
N SER A 177 8.63 -17.55 -16.70
CA SER A 177 7.31 -18.13 -16.98
C SER A 177 6.33 -17.91 -15.82
N ASP A 178 5.05 -17.74 -16.12
CA ASP A 178 3.98 -17.68 -15.11
C ASP A 178 3.29 -19.05 -14.99
N PRO A 179 3.52 -19.83 -13.90
CA PRO A 179 2.93 -21.17 -13.77
C PRO A 179 1.42 -21.12 -13.50
N GLY A 180 0.74 -22.22 -13.76
CA GLY A 180 -0.72 -22.27 -13.67
C GLY A 180 -1.24 -22.03 -12.26
N HIS A 181 -1.97 -20.93 -12.06
CA HIS A 181 -2.57 -20.58 -10.76
C HIS A 181 -4.08 -20.25 -10.88
N SER A 182 -4.73 -20.74 -11.95
CA SER A 182 -6.19 -20.71 -12.08
C SER A 182 -6.84 -21.79 -11.20
N PHE A 183 -8.12 -21.61 -10.84
CA PHE A 183 -8.87 -22.62 -10.05
C PHE A 183 -8.79 -24.05 -10.62
N GLN A 184 -8.78 -24.20 -11.95
CA GLN A 184 -8.64 -25.50 -12.61
C GLN A 184 -7.23 -26.07 -12.47
N ALA A 185 -6.18 -25.26 -12.68
CA ALA A 185 -4.80 -25.67 -12.50
C ALA A 185 -4.53 -26.08 -11.05
N ILE A 186 -5.00 -25.29 -10.08
CA ILE A 186 -4.80 -25.53 -8.65
C ILE A 186 -5.56 -26.80 -8.20
N LYS A 187 -6.76 -27.06 -8.73
CA LYS A 187 -7.47 -28.32 -8.52
C LYS A 187 -6.63 -29.52 -8.97
N GLU A 188 -6.01 -29.45 -10.15
CA GLU A 188 -5.15 -30.51 -10.66
C GLU A 188 -3.87 -30.66 -9.82
N GLN A 189 -3.20 -29.57 -9.45
CA GLN A 189 -2.01 -29.57 -8.59
C GLN A 189 -2.26 -30.28 -7.25
N ILE A 190 -3.37 -29.95 -6.58
CA ILE A 190 -3.74 -30.50 -5.27
C ILE A 190 -4.10 -31.98 -5.35
N PHE A 191 -4.85 -32.42 -6.37
CA PHE A 191 -5.47 -33.76 -6.41
C PHE A 191 -4.87 -34.74 -7.44
N GLY A 192 -4.09 -34.27 -8.40
CA GLY A 192 -3.53 -35.05 -9.52
C GLY A 192 -4.56 -35.67 -10.46
N SER A 193 -5.85 -35.43 -10.23
CA SER A 193 -6.97 -36.09 -10.91
C SER A 193 -8.28 -35.32 -10.73
N GLU A 194 -9.34 -35.74 -11.43
CA GLU A 194 -10.70 -35.22 -11.22
C GLU A 194 -11.33 -35.63 -9.87
N ASN A 195 -10.74 -36.57 -9.13
CA ASN A 195 -11.27 -36.99 -7.83
C ASN A 195 -10.79 -36.06 -6.70
N ILE A 196 -11.60 -35.05 -6.40
CA ILE A 196 -11.31 -34.04 -5.37
C ILE A 196 -11.71 -34.43 -3.92
N SER A 197 -11.85 -35.73 -3.65
CA SER A 197 -12.39 -36.28 -2.38
C SER A 197 -11.31 -36.74 -1.39
N ALA A 198 -10.03 -36.77 -1.80
CA ALA A 198 -8.93 -37.23 -0.95
C ALA A 198 -8.72 -36.30 0.25
N ASN A 199 -8.62 -36.89 1.45
CA ASN A 199 -8.35 -36.18 2.71
C ASN A 199 -7.43 -37.06 3.58
N PRO A 200 -6.15 -36.68 3.82
CA PRO A 200 -5.49 -35.47 3.33
C PRO A 200 -5.41 -35.39 1.79
N ALA A 201 -5.30 -34.17 1.26
CA ALA A 201 -5.08 -33.96 -0.16
C ALA A 201 -3.66 -34.41 -0.59
N PRO A 202 -3.46 -35.02 -1.76
CA PRO A 202 -2.21 -35.69 -2.10
C PRO A 202 -1.08 -34.76 -2.58
N MET A 203 -1.36 -33.53 -2.99
CA MET A 203 -0.36 -32.54 -3.45
C MET A 203 0.56 -33.09 -4.57
N SER A 204 -0.02 -33.85 -5.50
CA SER A 204 0.73 -34.75 -6.41
C SER A 204 0.75 -34.34 -7.88
N GLY A 205 -0.03 -33.33 -8.27
CA GLY A 205 -0.26 -32.97 -9.67
C GLY A 205 0.52 -31.78 -10.19
N PHE A 206 1.46 -31.20 -9.43
CA PHE A 206 2.14 -29.96 -9.84
C PHE A 206 2.97 -30.12 -11.11
N VAL A 207 3.72 -31.22 -11.21
CA VAL A 207 4.54 -31.57 -12.38
C VAL A 207 3.65 -31.86 -13.60
N GLN A 208 2.60 -32.69 -13.43
CA GLN A 208 1.64 -33.00 -14.49
C GLN A 208 0.95 -31.74 -15.06
N GLN A 209 0.48 -30.85 -14.16
CA GLN A 209 -0.16 -29.60 -14.55
C GLN A 209 0.84 -28.66 -15.23
N ALA A 210 2.08 -28.58 -14.75
CA ALA A 210 3.12 -27.75 -15.36
C ALA A 210 3.48 -28.21 -16.79
N GLU A 211 3.66 -29.51 -17.04
CA GLU A 211 3.91 -30.03 -18.40
C GLU A 211 2.72 -29.79 -19.34
N SER A 212 1.49 -29.75 -18.84
CA SER A 212 0.31 -29.42 -19.66
C SER A 212 0.36 -28.02 -20.27
N MET A 213 1.11 -27.09 -19.65
CA MET A 213 1.29 -25.72 -20.13
C MET A 213 2.49 -25.55 -21.07
N GLY A 214 3.43 -26.50 -21.08
CA GLY A 214 4.63 -26.45 -21.91
C GLY A 214 5.86 -27.12 -21.26
N GLY A 215 6.72 -27.70 -22.10
CA GLY A 215 7.85 -28.49 -21.64
C GLY A 215 8.89 -27.69 -20.85
N GLY A 216 9.36 -28.28 -19.74
CA GLY A 216 10.44 -27.73 -18.91
C GLY A 216 9.96 -26.96 -17.68
N MET A 217 8.67 -26.67 -17.55
CA MET A 217 8.12 -26.03 -16.35
C MET A 217 8.11 -26.94 -15.12
N SER A 218 8.17 -28.27 -15.27
CA SER A 218 8.27 -29.20 -14.14
C SER A 218 9.37 -28.85 -13.14
N LYS A 219 10.59 -28.56 -13.63
CA LYS A 219 11.71 -28.22 -12.74
C LYS A 219 11.46 -26.88 -12.05
N THR A 220 10.92 -25.91 -12.78
CA THR A 220 10.58 -24.57 -12.26
C THR A 220 9.60 -24.65 -11.10
N VAL A 221 8.47 -25.38 -11.25
CA VAL A 221 7.46 -25.46 -10.18
C VAL A 221 7.93 -26.26 -8.97
N MET A 222 8.85 -27.22 -9.14
CA MET A 222 9.43 -28.01 -8.04
C MET A 222 10.65 -27.34 -7.39
N SER A 223 11.16 -26.24 -7.94
CA SER A 223 12.32 -25.53 -7.39
C SER A 223 11.96 -24.57 -6.27
N GLY A 224 12.83 -24.48 -5.26
CA GLY A 224 12.77 -23.54 -4.14
C GLY A 224 14.04 -22.70 -4.04
N PHE A 225 13.95 -21.55 -3.38
CA PHE A 225 15.10 -20.70 -3.11
C PHE A 225 15.86 -21.18 -1.88
N LYS A 226 17.16 -21.41 -2.01
CA LYS A 226 18.05 -21.58 -0.85
C LYS A 226 18.10 -20.30 0.01
N PRO A 227 18.15 -20.39 1.36
CA PRO A 227 18.16 -19.22 2.25
C PRO A 227 19.18 -18.14 1.90
N ALA A 228 20.37 -18.55 1.42
CA ALA A 228 21.46 -17.64 1.08
C ALA A 228 21.16 -16.65 -0.06
N VAL A 229 20.19 -16.91 -0.95
CA VAL A 229 19.77 -15.95 -1.99
C VAL A 229 18.59 -15.07 -1.57
N LEU A 230 17.96 -15.40 -0.43
CA LEU A 230 16.89 -14.64 0.19
C LEU A 230 17.31 -14.05 1.55
N PRO A 231 18.38 -13.23 1.63
CA PRO A 231 18.95 -12.80 2.90
C PRO A 231 18.00 -11.92 3.74
N VAL A 232 17.05 -11.21 3.13
CA VAL A 232 16.05 -10.41 3.88
C VAL A 232 15.00 -11.31 4.51
N TYR A 233 14.41 -12.24 3.75
CA TYR A 233 13.42 -13.19 4.27
C TYR A 233 14.03 -14.14 5.30
N THR A 234 15.25 -14.62 5.06
CA THR A 234 16.04 -15.43 6.00
C THR A 234 16.29 -14.70 7.32
N ALA A 235 16.69 -13.42 7.27
CA ALA A 235 16.90 -12.62 8.47
C ALA A 235 15.59 -12.40 9.25
N LEU A 236 14.50 -12.04 8.56
CA LEU A 236 13.20 -11.85 9.20
C LEU A 236 12.66 -13.13 9.84
N ALA A 237 12.78 -14.27 9.16
CA ALA A 237 12.43 -15.58 9.69
C ALA A 237 13.23 -15.90 10.96
N ASN A 238 14.55 -15.69 10.95
CA ASN A 238 15.43 -15.96 12.09
C ASN A 238 15.23 -15.01 13.27
N GLU A 239 14.77 -13.78 13.03
CA GLU A 239 14.64 -12.74 14.07
C GLU A 239 13.24 -12.65 14.68
N PHE A 240 12.20 -13.15 13.99
CA PHE A 240 10.80 -13.03 14.42
C PHE A 240 10.05 -14.37 14.31
N ALA A 241 8.76 -14.35 13.96
CA ALA A 241 7.94 -15.56 13.80
C ALA A 241 7.66 -15.89 12.33
N VAL A 242 7.81 -17.16 11.97
CA VAL A 242 7.31 -17.74 10.72
C VAL A 242 6.05 -18.55 11.03
N PHE A 243 5.00 -18.41 10.23
CA PHE A 243 3.93 -19.43 10.21
C PHE A 243 4.29 -20.48 9.15
N ASP A 244 4.44 -21.73 9.54
CA ASP A 244 4.66 -22.84 8.60
C ASP A 244 3.38 -23.59 8.23
N ARG A 245 2.21 -23.08 8.64
CA ARG A 245 0.87 -23.60 8.29
C ARG A 245 -0.14 -22.49 7.97
N TRP A 246 0.27 -21.46 7.20
CA TRP A 246 -0.62 -20.43 6.66
C TRP A 246 -1.03 -20.79 5.22
N PHE A 247 -2.34 -20.88 4.95
CA PHE A 247 -2.88 -21.29 3.66
C PHE A 247 -3.53 -20.12 2.89
N ALA A 248 -3.53 -20.21 1.57
CA ALA A 248 -4.41 -19.40 0.74
C ALA A 248 -5.88 -19.70 1.12
N SER A 249 -6.73 -18.69 1.21
CA SER A 249 -8.12 -18.85 1.68
C SER A 249 -8.99 -19.70 0.73
N VAL A 250 -8.61 -19.77 -0.55
CA VAL A 250 -9.25 -20.56 -1.61
C VAL A 250 -8.22 -21.09 -2.62
N PRO A 251 -8.46 -22.24 -3.28
CA PRO A 251 -7.61 -22.78 -4.35
C PRO A 251 -7.90 -22.05 -5.68
N SER A 252 -7.53 -20.77 -5.77
CA SER A 252 -7.86 -19.87 -6.88
C SER A 252 -6.80 -18.76 -7.00
N SER A 253 -6.81 -18.05 -8.14
CA SER A 253 -5.94 -16.91 -8.44
C SER A 253 -5.97 -15.78 -7.39
N THR A 254 -5.03 -14.86 -7.54
CA THR A 254 -4.78 -13.65 -6.74
C THR A 254 -6.03 -12.95 -6.19
N GLN A 255 -6.94 -12.49 -7.05
CA GLN A 255 -8.02 -11.59 -6.63
C GLN A 255 -9.01 -12.20 -5.62
N PRO A 256 -9.56 -13.41 -5.85
CA PRO A 256 -10.31 -14.13 -4.83
C PRO A 256 -9.59 -14.17 -3.48
N ASN A 257 -8.30 -14.49 -3.42
CA ASN A 257 -7.54 -14.56 -2.17
C ASN A 257 -7.32 -13.18 -1.53
N ARG A 258 -6.94 -12.15 -2.33
CA ARG A 258 -6.87 -10.75 -1.88
C ARG A 258 -8.21 -10.23 -1.32
N PHE A 259 -9.36 -10.74 -1.79
CA PHE A 259 -10.65 -10.40 -1.19
C PHE A 259 -10.85 -11.02 0.20
N TYR A 260 -10.36 -12.23 0.48
CA TYR A 260 -10.42 -12.82 1.82
C TYR A 260 -9.58 -12.03 2.84
N VAL A 261 -8.39 -11.52 2.46
CA VAL A 261 -7.55 -10.62 3.30
C VAL A 261 -8.36 -9.46 3.88
N HIS A 262 -9.24 -8.87 3.08
CA HIS A 262 -9.93 -7.62 3.44
C HIS A 262 -11.40 -7.79 3.82
N SER A 263 -12.05 -8.88 3.43
CA SER A 263 -13.50 -9.07 3.60
C SER A 263 -13.93 -10.47 4.05
N ALA A 264 -12.99 -11.40 4.25
CA ALA A 264 -13.27 -12.79 4.63
C ALA A 264 -14.24 -13.55 3.70
N THR A 265 -14.39 -13.08 2.45
CA THR A 265 -15.09 -13.73 1.35
C THR A 265 -14.63 -13.15 0.01
N SER A 266 -14.69 -13.95 -1.05
CA SER A 266 -14.59 -13.46 -2.44
C SER A 266 -15.96 -13.11 -3.06
N HIS A 267 -17.04 -13.16 -2.27
CA HIS A 267 -18.43 -12.94 -2.68
C HIS A 267 -18.86 -13.82 -3.87
N GLY A 268 -18.44 -15.08 -3.85
CA GLY A 268 -18.71 -16.05 -4.90
C GLY A 268 -17.69 -16.09 -6.05
N ALA A 269 -16.73 -15.16 -6.11
CA ALA A 269 -15.68 -15.21 -7.14
C ALA A 269 -14.70 -16.37 -6.88
N SER A 270 -14.60 -17.29 -7.83
CA SER A 270 -13.59 -18.37 -7.90
C SER A 270 -12.65 -18.21 -9.10
N SER A 271 -12.72 -17.06 -9.77
CA SER A 271 -11.93 -16.64 -10.92
C SER A 271 -12.24 -15.16 -11.22
N ASN A 272 -11.56 -14.60 -12.22
CA ASN A 272 -11.65 -13.20 -12.58
C ASN A 272 -12.87 -12.91 -13.48
N VAL A 273 -13.92 -12.33 -12.88
CA VAL A 273 -15.12 -11.91 -13.62
C VAL A 273 -15.04 -10.41 -13.92
N GLN A 274 -14.65 -10.07 -15.15
CA GLN A 274 -14.40 -8.69 -15.61
C GLN A 274 -15.52 -7.68 -15.26
N LYS A 275 -16.77 -8.11 -15.44
CA LYS A 275 -17.96 -7.30 -15.11
C LYS A 275 -18.01 -6.90 -13.63
N ASP A 276 -17.64 -7.80 -12.74
CA ASP A 276 -17.76 -7.62 -11.29
C ASP A 276 -16.58 -6.79 -10.76
N LEU A 277 -15.38 -6.99 -11.32
CA LEU A 277 -14.19 -6.16 -11.10
C LEU A 277 -14.49 -4.67 -11.38
N ILE A 278 -15.17 -4.38 -12.49
CA ILE A 278 -15.61 -3.03 -12.85
C ILE A 278 -16.72 -2.53 -11.91
N GLN A 279 -17.82 -3.26 -11.74
CA GLN A 279 -18.91 -2.80 -10.87
C GLN A 279 -18.50 -2.56 -9.42
N GLY A 280 -17.45 -3.27 -8.99
CA GLY A 280 -16.89 -3.22 -7.65
C GLY A 280 -17.63 -4.17 -6.71
N PHE A 281 -16.83 -4.89 -5.94
CA PHE A 281 -17.28 -5.92 -5.02
C PHE A 281 -18.08 -5.31 -3.84
N PRO A 282 -19.29 -5.81 -3.53
CA PRO A 282 -20.22 -5.14 -2.62
C PRO A 282 -20.03 -5.51 -1.13
N GLN A 283 -19.25 -6.54 -0.83
CA GLN A 283 -19.09 -7.03 0.54
C GLN A 283 -18.40 -6.03 1.45
N LYS A 284 -18.74 -6.11 2.74
CA LYS A 284 -18.16 -5.28 3.80
C LYS A 284 -16.72 -5.67 4.06
N THR A 285 -15.87 -4.69 4.26
CA THR A 285 -14.44 -4.86 4.52
C THR A 285 -14.07 -4.66 5.99
N ILE A 286 -12.86 -5.07 6.36
CA ILE A 286 -12.25 -4.73 7.65
C ILE A 286 -12.04 -3.21 7.79
N PHE A 287 -11.83 -2.50 6.68
CA PHE A 287 -11.74 -1.03 6.65
C PHE A 287 -13.06 -0.37 7.05
N ASP A 288 -14.20 -0.88 6.56
CA ASP A 288 -15.54 -0.43 6.99
C ASP A 288 -15.72 -0.67 8.50
N SER A 289 -15.34 -1.84 9.00
CA SER A 289 -15.43 -2.17 10.44
C SER A 289 -14.53 -1.29 11.32
N LEU A 290 -13.38 -0.84 10.82
CA LEU A 290 -12.50 0.10 11.53
C LEU A 290 -13.12 1.50 11.58
N ASP A 291 -13.63 1.99 10.45
CA ASP A 291 -14.29 3.30 10.32
C ASP A 291 -15.54 3.40 11.23
N GLU A 292 -16.36 2.34 11.27
CA GLU A 292 -17.52 2.21 12.19
C GLU A 292 -17.16 2.16 13.69
N ASN A 293 -15.90 1.90 14.03
CA ASN A 293 -15.42 1.82 15.42
C ASN A 293 -14.51 3.01 15.79
N ASP A 294 -14.54 4.12 15.05
CA ASP A 294 -13.70 5.31 15.25
C ASP A 294 -12.18 5.02 15.19
N LEU A 295 -11.78 3.97 14.47
CA LEU A 295 -10.38 3.57 14.30
C LEU A 295 -9.82 4.03 12.96
N SER A 296 -8.55 4.41 12.97
CA SER A 296 -7.88 4.93 11.79
C SER A 296 -7.32 3.82 10.91
N PHE A 297 -7.51 3.94 9.60
CA PHE A 297 -6.79 3.16 8.61
C PHE A 297 -6.17 4.05 7.53
N ALA A 298 -5.17 3.52 6.82
CA ALA A 298 -4.69 4.07 5.56
C ALA A 298 -4.20 2.96 4.64
N ILE A 299 -4.29 3.20 3.34
CA ILE A 299 -3.79 2.33 2.28
C ILE A 299 -2.65 3.10 1.60
N TYR A 300 -1.42 2.62 1.78
CA TYR A 300 -0.21 3.20 1.21
C TYR A 300 0.16 2.46 -0.06
N TYR A 301 -0.08 3.09 -1.21
CA TYR A 301 0.07 2.46 -2.52
C TYR A 301 1.19 3.14 -3.34
N GLN A 302 1.75 2.40 -4.30
CA GLN A 302 2.81 2.92 -5.18
C GLN A 302 2.25 3.35 -6.54
N ASN A 303 1.54 2.48 -7.28
CA ASN A 303 0.84 2.83 -8.52
C ASN A 303 -0.69 2.69 -8.40
N ILE A 304 -1.24 1.48 -8.23
CA ILE A 304 -2.69 1.25 -8.11
C ILE A 304 -3.06 0.43 -6.86
N PRO A 305 -3.98 0.90 -5.99
CA PRO A 305 -4.42 0.13 -4.83
C PRO A 305 -5.53 -0.87 -5.23
N THR A 306 -5.24 -2.16 -5.14
CA THR A 306 -6.18 -3.27 -5.42
C THR A 306 -7.41 -3.21 -4.51
N THR A 307 -7.27 -2.65 -3.31
CA THR A 307 -8.40 -2.37 -2.41
C THR A 307 -9.52 -1.51 -3.04
N LEU A 308 -9.27 -0.76 -4.13
CA LEU A 308 -10.34 -0.08 -4.89
C LEU A 308 -11.24 -1.02 -5.72
N PHE A 309 -10.99 -2.33 -5.76
CA PHE A 309 -11.99 -3.31 -6.23
C PHE A 309 -13.22 -3.37 -5.31
N PHE A 310 -13.11 -3.01 -4.02
CA PHE A 310 -14.27 -2.91 -3.13
C PHE A 310 -15.07 -1.63 -3.40
N LYS A 311 -16.35 -1.78 -3.74
CA LYS A 311 -17.24 -0.67 -4.10
C LYS A 311 -17.41 0.36 -2.97
N ASN A 312 -17.40 -0.10 -1.71
CA ASN A 312 -17.46 0.80 -0.55
C ASN A 312 -16.25 1.72 -0.46
N LEU A 313 -15.04 1.23 -0.75
CA LEU A 313 -13.82 2.03 -0.67
C LEU A 313 -13.72 3.11 -1.76
N ARG A 314 -14.59 3.06 -2.77
CA ARG A 314 -14.77 4.13 -3.78
C ARG A 314 -15.62 5.32 -3.28
N LYS A 315 -16.09 5.30 -2.03
CA LYS A 315 -16.87 6.40 -1.43
C LYS A 315 -16.00 7.59 -1.04
N LEU A 316 -16.57 8.80 -1.14
CA LEU A 316 -15.89 10.07 -0.86
C LEU A 316 -15.20 10.08 0.53
N LYS A 317 -15.86 9.59 1.59
CA LYS A 317 -15.28 9.51 2.95
C LYS A 317 -13.94 8.74 3.02
N HIS A 318 -13.66 7.85 2.08
CA HIS A 318 -12.44 7.05 2.05
C HIS A 318 -11.35 7.59 1.13
N VAL A 319 -11.60 8.63 0.31
CA VAL A 319 -10.61 9.20 -0.62
C VAL A 319 -9.34 9.67 0.10
N ASN A 320 -9.46 10.22 1.31
CA ASN A 320 -8.32 10.65 2.12
C ASN A 320 -7.62 9.52 2.89
N ARG A 321 -8.08 8.26 2.76
CA ARG A 321 -7.43 7.07 3.33
C ARG A 321 -6.37 6.48 2.39
N PHE A 322 -6.46 6.77 1.09
CA PHE A 322 -5.46 6.42 0.09
C PHE A 322 -4.30 7.44 0.12
N GLN A 323 -3.10 6.94 0.35
CA GLN A 323 -1.90 7.75 0.58
C GLN A 323 -0.75 7.25 -0.30
N SER A 324 0.05 8.17 -0.84
CA SER A 324 1.26 7.81 -1.59
C SER A 324 2.26 7.13 -0.66
N TYR A 325 2.64 5.88 -0.96
CA TYR A 325 3.67 5.17 -0.20
C TYR A 325 4.98 5.98 -0.16
N LYS A 326 5.48 6.41 -1.32
CA LYS A 326 6.73 7.16 -1.52
C LYS A 326 6.87 8.39 -0.61
N THR A 327 5.79 9.13 -0.39
CA THR A 327 5.83 10.44 0.32
C THR A 327 5.18 10.43 1.70
N LYS A 328 4.19 9.56 1.95
CA LYS A 328 3.39 9.59 3.19
C LYS A 328 3.73 8.46 4.16
N PHE A 329 4.07 7.27 3.69
CA PHE A 329 4.35 6.14 4.60
C PHE A 329 5.54 6.46 5.52
N LYS A 330 6.71 6.77 4.92
CA LYS A 330 7.92 7.17 5.65
C LYS A 330 7.72 8.40 6.54
N LEU A 331 6.91 9.37 6.08
CA LEU A 331 6.59 10.58 6.86
C LEU A 331 5.72 10.25 8.08
N HIS A 332 4.67 9.45 7.91
CA HIS A 332 3.78 9.05 9.01
C HIS A 332 4.52 8.15 10.02
N ALA A 333 5.35 7.22 9.54
CA ALA A 333 6.24 6.42 10.39
C ALA A 333 7.19 7.31 11.21
N LYS A 334 7.95 8.21 10.57
CA LYS A 334 8.89 9.13 11.23
C LYS A 334 8.21 10.04 12.27
N LEU A 335 6.98 10.48 12.02
CA LEU A 335 6.24 11.37 12.91
C LEU A 335 5.45 10.66 14.03
N GLY A 336 5.45 9.32 14.07
CA GLY A 336 4.59 8.56 15.00
C GLY A 336 3.10 8.77 14.73
N LYS A 337 2.71 8.78 13.44
CA LYS A 337 1.35 9.03 12.96
C LYS A 337 0.83 7.92 12.03
N LEU A 338 1.38 6.71 12.11
CA LEU A 338 0.79 5.55 11.43
C LEU A 338 -0.61 5.26 12.00
N PRO A 339 -1.55 4.82 11.14
CA PRO A 339 -2.91 4.49 11.55
C PRO A 339 -2.96 3.22 12.41
N ASN A 340 -4.15 2.83 12.85
CA ASN A 340 -4.34 1.56 13.55
C ASN A 340 -4.21 0.36 12.61
N TYR A 341 -4.64 0.51 11.36
CA TYR A 341 -4.44 -0.48 10.30
C TYR A 341 -3.81 0.18 9.07
N ALA A 342 -2.64 -0.30 8.65
CA ALA A 342 -1.94 0.16 7.46
C ALA A 342 -1.85 -0.98 6.45
N MET A 343 -2.52 -0.83 5.30
CA MET A 343 -2.28 -1.70 4.15
C MET A 343 -1.15 -1.10 3.31
N ILE A 344 -0.18 -1.93 2.90
CA ILE A 344 0.90 -1.55 1.98
C ILE A 344 0.64 -2.26 0.65
N GLU A 345 0.61 -1.50 -0.45
CA GLU A 345 0.39 -2.04 -1.81
C GLU A 345 1.64 -1.79 -2.69
N GLN A 346 1.94 -2.76 -3.54
CA GLN A 346 3.18 -2.87 -4.31
C GLN A 346 3.18 -2.00 -5.58
N ARG A 347 4.26 -2.14 -6.37
CA ARG A 347 4.26 -1.87 -7.81
C ARG A 347 4.05 -3.18 -8.55
N TYR A 348 2.96 -3.23 -9.30
CA TYR A 348 2.53 -4.42 -10.06
C TYR A 348 2.96 -4.44 -11.54
N PHE A 349 3.68 -3.41 -12.00
CA PHE A 349 4.13 -3.25 -13.40
C PHE A 349 5.66 -3.14 -13.42
N ASP A 350 6.34 -4.00 -14.19
CA ASP A 350 7.80 -4.06 -14.25
C ASP A 350 8.38 -3.08 -15.27
N VAL A 351 8.45 -1.80 -14.86
CA VAL A 351 8.96 -0.68 -15.68
C VAL A 351 10.42 -0.34 -15.34
N GLU A 352 11.17 0.21 -16.31
CA GLU A 352 12.63 0.36 -16.21
C GLU A 352 13.08 1.17 -14.98
N LEU A 353 12.46 2.33 -14.76
CA LEU A 353 12.81 3.25 -13.68
C LEU A 353 12.32 2.80 -12.29
N PHE A 354 11.18 2.11 -12.24
CA PHE A 354 10.55 1.67 -10.99
C PHE A 354 10.05 0.20 -11.11
N PRO A 355 10.96 -0.79 -11.14
CA PRO A 355 10.64 -2.20 -11.35
C PRO A 355 9.58 -2.72 -10.38
N ALA A 356 8.84 -3.77 -10.77
CA ALA A 356 7.83 -4.37 -9.90
C ALA A 356 8.48 -4.95 -8.62
N ASN A 357 7.72 -4.96 -7.52
CA ASN A 357 8.26 -5.30 -6.19
C ASN A 357 7.32 -6.13 -5.31
N ASP A 358 6.55 -7.00 -5.97
CA ASP A 358 5.51 -7.87 -5.42
C ASP A 358 5.89 -9.35 -5.32
N ASP A 359 7.00 -9.76 -5.94
CA ASP A 359 7.48 -11.14 -6.11
C ASP A 359 6.69 -12.03 -7.10
N HIS A 360 5.72 -11.50 -7.88
CA HIS A 360 5.01 -12.24 -8.94
C HIS A 360 6.00 -12.75 -10.04
N PRO A 361 5.81 -13.91 -10.71
CA PRO A 361 6.58 -14.23 -11.93
C PRO A 361 6.16 -13.33 -13.10
N SER A 362 7.02 -12.63 -13.84
CA SER A 362 8.47 -12.68 -13.90
C SER A 362 9.12 -11.39 -13.39
N HIS A 363 8.79 -11.03 -12.15
CA HIS A 363 9.44 -9.96 -11.39
C HIS A 363 10.60 -10.52 -10.55
N ASP A 364 11.62 -9.69 -10.30
CA ASP A 364 12.83 -10.10 -9.59
C ASP A 364 12.61 -10.09 -8.06
N VAL A 365 12.71 -11.26 -7.43
CA VAL A 365 12.55 -11.43 -5.96
C VAL A 365 13.60 -10.64 -5.17
N ALA A 366 14.73 -10.24 -5.78
CA ALA A 366 15.65 -9.29 -5.16
C ALA A 366 15.04 -7.89 -4.97
N VAL A 367 14.06 -7.49 -5.79
CA VAL A 367 13.38 -6.19 -5.69
C VAL A 367 12.28 -6.22 -4.63
N GLY A 368 11.50 -7.30 -4.53
CA GLY A 368 10.54 -7.48 -3.44
C GLY A 368 11.22 -7.60 -2.08
N GLN A 369 12.36 -8.31 -1.97
CA GLN A 369 13.19 -8.29 -0.76
C GLN A 369 13.64 -6.88 -0.36
N LYS A 370 14.08 -6.05 -1.32
CA LYS A 370 14.45 -4.64 -1.06
C LYS A 370 13.24 -3.83 -0.57
N PHE A 371 12.06 -4.09 -1.11
CA PHE A 371 10.82 -3.44 -0.68
C PHE A 371 10.42 -3.85 0.74
N VAL A 372 10.41 -5.14 1.05
CA VAL A 372 10.14 -5.68 2.40
C VAL A 372 11.14 -5.13 3.43
N LYS A 373 12.43 -5.05 3.08
CA LYS A 373 13.47 -4.40 3.89
C LYS A 373 13.16 -2.92 4.13
N GLU A 374 12.76 -2.18 3.10
CA GLU A 374 12.41 -0.77 3.24
C GLU A 374 11.21 -0.56 4.18
N VAL A 375 10.16 -1.39 4.05
CA VAL A 375 8.99 -1.34 4.93
C VAL A 375 9.40 -1.65 6.37
N TYR A 376 10.18 -2.73 6.58
CA TYR A 376 10.70 -3.10 7.90
C TYR A 376 11.51 -1.96 8.53
N GLU A 377 12.53 -1.43 7.85
CA GLU A 377 13.42 -0.40 8.41
C GLU A 377 12.68 0.93 8.65
N THR A 378 11.66 1.24 7.84
CA THR A 378 10.77 2.38 8.06
C THR A 378 9.95 2.23 9.35
N LEU A 379 9.45 1.03 9.67
CA LEU A 379 8.73 0.77 10.92
C LEU A 379 9.67 0.68 12.12
N ARG A 380 10.82 0.02 11.95
CA ARG A 380 11.84 -0.17 12.99
C ARG A 380 12.48 1.13 13.47
N SER A 381 12.54 2.14 12.60
CA SER A 381 12.99 3.50 12.93
C SER A 381 11.86 4.43 13.42
N SER A 382 10.61 3.98 13.45
CA SER A 382 9.49 4.77 13.96
C SER A 382 9.48 4.82 15.49
N PRO A 383 9.11 5.97 16.12
CA PRO A 383 8.79 6.01 17.55
C PRO A 383 7.60 5.10 17.93
N GLN A 384 6.81 4.62 16.97
CA GLN A 384 5.74 3.63 17.18
C GLN A 384 6.21 2.17 17.12
N TRP A 385 7.51 1.88 16.96
CA TRP A 385 8.02 0.50 16.80
C TRP A 385 7.51 -0.45 17.90
N ASN A 386 7.58 -0.04 19.17
CA ASN A 386 7.12 -0.83 20.32
C ASN A 386 5.58 -1.01 20.39
N GLU A 387 4.82 -0.31 19.54
CA GLU A 387 3.36 -0.44 19.41
C GLU A 387 2.95 -1.02 18.04
N THR A 388 3.91 -1.50 17.25
CA THR A 388 3.70 -1.96 15.87
C THR A 388 3.86 -3.47 15.73
N ALA A 389 2.99 -4.07 14.93
CA ALA A 389 3.19 -5.38 14.33
C ALA A 389 3.11 -5.25 12.81
N MET A 390 3.93 -6.02 12.09
CA MET A 390 3.91 -6.13 10.63
C MET A 390 3.71 -7.59 10.26
N LEU A 391 2.71 -7.87 9.45
CA LEU A 391 2.48 -9.17 8.82
C LEU A 391 2.89 -9.08 7.35
N ILE A 392 3.85 -9.91 6.96
CA ILE A 392 4.15 -10.22 5.56
C ILE A 392 3.46 -11.54 5.27
N VAL A 393 2.71 -11.61 4.17
CA VAL A 393 2.04 -12.83 3.69
C VAL A 393 2.02 -12.80 2.17
N TYR A 394 1.73 -13.92 1.50
CA TYR A 394 1.43 -13.96 0.07
C TYR A 394 -0.06 -14.24 -0.17
N ASP A 395 -0.58 -13.85 -1.32
CA ASP A 395 -1.97 -14.06 -1.74
C ASP A 395 -2.28 -15.51 -2.12
N GLU A 396 -1.45 -16.14 -2.95
CA GLU A 396 -1.53 -17.54 -3.35
C GLU A 396 -0.15 -18.08 -3.76
N HIS A 397 -0.07 -19.32 -4.25
CA HIS A 397 1.19 -20.06 -4.35
C HIS A 397 1.89 -19.95 -5.72
N GLY A 398 1.29 -19.33 -6.73
CA GLY A 398 1.86 -19.08 -8.06
C GLY A 398 2.05 -20.34 -8.90
N GLY A 399 1.32 -21.41 -8.59
CA GLY A 399 1.53 -22.74 -9.19
C GLY A 399 2.83 -23.44 -8.74
N PHE A 400 3.60 -22.87 -7.82
CA PHE A 400 4.80 -23.51 -7.26
C PHE A 400 4.42 -24.58 -6.23
N TYR A 401 5.22 -25.64 -6.18
CA TYR A 401 5.01 -26.79 -5.32
C TYR A 401 4.98 -26.42 -3.83
N ASP A 402 4.11 -27.08 -3.08
CA ASP A 402 4.19 -27.18 -1.63
C ASP A 402 3.80 -28.60 -1.19
N HIS A 403 4.57 -29.17 -0.28
CA HIS A 403 4.39 -30.56 0.15
C HIS A 403 3.28 -30.73 1.19
N VAL A 404 2.81 -29.66 1.85
CA VAL A 404 1.83 -29.77 2.94
C VAL A 404 0.41 -29.91 2.39
N PRO A 405 -0.32 -30.99 2.74
CA PRO A 405 -1.71 -31.17 2.37
C PRO A 405 -2.61 -30.01 2.79
N THR A 406 -3.33 -29.43 1.82
CA THR A 406 -4.29 -28.35 2.11
C THR A 406 -5.53 -28.87 2.86
N PRO A 407 -6.09 -28.08 3.81
CA PRO A 407 -7.35 -28.37 4.49
C PRO A 407 -8.57 -28.43 3.55
N VAL A 408 -9.07 -29.64 3.30
CA VAL A 408 -10.24 -29.94 2.45
C VAL A 408 -11.54 -30.24 3.22
N SER A 409 -11.54 -30.08 4.54
CA SER A 409 -12.68 -30.40 5.40
C SER A 409 -12.72 -29.51 6.64
N GLY A 410 -13.92 -29.30 7.21
CA GLY A 410 -14.11 -28.43 8.39
C GLY A 410 -14.02 -26.93 8.12
N VAL A 411 -13.79 -26.53 6.87
CA VAL A 411 -13.67 -25.15 6.39
C VAL A 411 -15.07 -24.60 6.05
N PRO A 412 -15.60 -23.59 6.76
CA PRO A 412 -16.98 -23.15 6.58
C PRO A 412 -17.08 -22.15 5.42
N ASN A 413 -18.00 -22.41 4.48
CA ASN A 413 -18.38 -21.41 3.46
C ASN A 413 -18.72 -20.06 4.15
N PRO A 414 -18.14 -18.93 3.69
CA PRO A 414 -18.17 -17.67 4.43
C PRO A 414 -19.58 -17.09 4.61
N ASP A 415 -20.38 -17.03 3.54
CA ASP A 415 -21.58 -16.20 3.43
C ASP A 415 -22.80 -16.97 2.87
N GLY A 416 -22.62 -18.22 2.47
CA GLY A 416 -23.62 -19.08 1.83
C GLY A 416 -23.62 -19.01 0.30
N ILE A 417 -22.75 -18.22 -0.31
CA ILE A 417 -22.68 -18.09 -1.77
C ILE A 417 -21.92 -19.28 -2.36
N ILE A 418 -22.44 -19.82 -3.46
CA ILE A 418 -21.76 -20.83 -4.29
C ILE A 418 -21.22 -20.12 -5.54
N GLY A 419 -20.03 -20.51 -5.98
CA GLY A 419 -19.39 -19.93 -7.16
C GLY A 419 -20.16 -20.19 -8.45
N PRO A 420 -19.84 -19.45 -9.53
CA PRO A 420 -20.50 -19.60 -10.82
C PRO A 420 -20.17 -20.93 -11.51
N ASP A 421 -20.86 -21.17 -12.62
CA ASP A 421 -20.46 -22.11 -13.66
C ASP A 421 -19.01 -21.82 -14.14
N PRO A 422 -18.20 -22.84 -14.48
CA PRO A 422 -18.51 -24.27 -14.54
C PRO A 422 -18.26 -25.03 -13.22
N PHE A 423 -17.65 -24.40 -12.22
CA PHE A 423 -17.10 -25.11 -11.07
C PHE A 423 -18.08 -25.26 -9.90
N TYR A 424 -19.07 -24.38 -9.78
CA TYR A 424 -20.02 -24.33 -8.66
C TYR A 424 -19.32 -24.44 -7.28
N PHE A 425 -18.18 -23.76 -7.15
CA PHE A 425 -17.30 -23.94 -6.01
C PHE A 425 -17.97 -23.53 -4.71
N ARG A 426 -17.96 -24.43 -3.73
CA ARG A 426 -18.68 -24.25 -2.46
C ARG A 426 -17.90 -23.48 -1.40
N PHE A 427 -16.68 -23.03 -1.69
CA PHE A 427 -15.82 -22.31 -0.75
C PHE A 427 -15.59 -23.05 0.57
N ASP A 428 -15.63 -24.39 0.57
CA ASP A 428 -15.56 -25.29 1.73
C ASP A 428 -14.21 -26.05 1.85
N ARG A 429 -13.16 -25.50 1.25
CA ARG A 429 -11.75 -25.91 1.35
C ARG A 429 -10.83 -24.70 1.16
N LEU A 430 -9.57 -24.84 1.57
CA LEU A 430 -8.51 -23.83 1.38
C LEU A 430 -7.71 -24.08 0.08
N GLY A 431 -6.81 -23.15 -0.23
CA GLY A 431 -5.77 -23.29 -1.26
C GLY A 431 -4.46 -23.83 -0.68
N VAL A 432 -3.39 -23.74 -1.47
CA VAL A 432 -2.06 -24.21 -1.09
C VAL A 432 -1.45 -23.32 0.00
N ARG A 433 -0.44 -23.83 0.71
CA ARG A 433 0.29 -23.10 1.75
C ARG A 433 1.16 -21.98 1.16
N VAL A 434 1.20 -20.84 1.83
CA VAL A 434 1.91 -19.62 1.43
C VAL A 434 2.83 -19.11 2.55
N PRO A 435 3.92 -18.37 2.25
CA PRO A 435 4.77 -17.78 3.27
C PRO A 435 4.00 -16.76 4.11
N ALA A 436 4.18 -16.81 5.43
CA ALA A 436 3.76 -15.73 6.32
C ALA A 436 4.78 -15.50 7.44
N ILE A 437 5.13 -14.24 7.68
CA ILE A 437 6.11 -13.80 8.69
C ILE A 437 5.47 -12.69 9.53
N LEU A 438 5.43 -12.88 10.85
CA LEU A 438 4.94 -11.90 11.81
C LEU A 438 6.10 -11.23 12.54
N VAL A 439 6.20 -9.92 12.38
CA VAL A 439 7.28 -9.08 12.88
C VAL A 439 6.76 -8.13 13.94
N SER A 440 7.33 -8.17 15.14
CA SER A 440 7.06 -7.23 16.24
C SER A 440 8.12 -7.38 17.33
N PRO A 441 8.49 -6.34 18.08
CA PRO A 441 9.37 -6.50 19.24
C PRO A 441 8.73 -7.31 20.39
N TRP A 442 7.46 -7.67 20.30
CA TRP A 442 6.77 -8.53 21.28
C TRP A 442 6.93 -10.04 20.99
N ILE A 443 7.60 -10.41 19.90
CA ILE A 443 7.76 -11.78 19.42
C ILE A 443 9.17 -12.30 19.74
N GLU A 444 9.25 -13.51 20.29
CA GLU A 444 10.53 -14.15 20.56
C GLU A 444 11.30 -14.49 19.29
N LYS A 445 12.63 -14.44 19.38
CA LYS A 445 13.53 -14.69 18.27
C LYS A 445 13.40 -16.11 17.75
N GLY A 446 13.25 -16.28 16.44
CA GLY A 446 13.16 -17.59 15.81
C GLY A 446 11.93 -18.38 16.24
N THR A 447 10.79 -17.71 16.42
CA THR A 447 9.52 -18.40 16.68
C THR A 447 9.06 -19.14 15.42
N VAL A 448 8.47 -20.33 15.56
CA VAL A 448 7.65 -20.97 14.52
C VAL A 448 6.23 -21.13 15.05
N ILE A 449 5.26 -20.82 14.21
CA ILE A 449 3.84 -20.91 14.50
C ILE A 449 3.22 -21.96 13.57
N HIS A 450 2.84 -23.09 14.16
CA HIS A 450 2.19 -24.21 13.49
C HIS A 450 0.66 -23.96 13.41
N GLU A 451 -0.18 -24.90 13.84
CA GLU A 451 -1.64 -24.72 13.88
C GLU A 451 -2.12 -23.65 14.87
N PRO A 452 -3.28 -23.00 14.62
CA PRO A 452 -3.93 -22.13 15.61
C PRO A 452 -4.66 -22.94 16.69
N ASN A 453 -4.74 -22.37 17.90
CA ASN A 453 -5.45 -22.95 19.05
C ASN A 453 -6.99 -22.87 18.99
N GLY A 454 -7.58 -22.49 17.86
CA GLY A 454 -9.04 -22.29 17.70
C GLY A 454 -9.38 -21.12 16.77
N PRO A 455 -10.66 -20.68 16.71
CA PRO A 455 -11.77 -21.00 17.63
C PRO A 455 -12.36 -22.41 17.57
N THR A 456 -12.01 -23.23 16.58
CA THR A 456 -12.48 -24.62 16.42
C THR A 456 -11.30 -25.58 16.25
N THR A 457 -11.52 -26.88 16.42
CA THR A 457 -10.49 -27.91 16.17
C THR A 457 -10.06 -28.03 14.70
N TYR A 458 -10.80 -27.40 13.78
CA TYR A 458 -10.49 -27.38 12.35
C TYR A 458 -9.91 -26.03 11.89
N SER A 459 -9.85 -25.03 12.77
CA SER A 459 -9.37 -23.68 12.45
C SER A 459 -7.95 -23.71 11.89
N GLN A 460 -7.67 -22.85 10.92
CA GLN A 460 -6.38 -22.75 10.24
C GLN A 460 -5.94 -21.29 10.20
N PHE A 461 -4.64 -21.06 10.00
CA PHE A 461 -4.18 -19.76 9.55
C PHE A 461 -4.42 -19.65 8.03
N GLU A 462 -5.18 -18.65 7.62
CA GLU A 462 -5.45 -18.27 6.23
C GLU A 462 -5.83 -16.78 6.19
N HIS A 463 -6.05 -16.15 5.04
CA HIS A 463 -6.13 -14.67 4.99
C HIS A 463 -7.24 -14.06 5.86
N SER A 464 -8.34 -14.75 6.14
CA SER A 464 -9.38 -14.27 7.05
C SER A 464 -8.94 -14.26 8.52
N SER A 465 -7.80 -14.86 8.85
CA SER A 465 -7.08 -14.70 10.12
C SER A 465 -6.66 -13.25 10.36
N ILE A 466 -6.51 -12.44 9.31
CA ILE A 466 -6.19 -11.01 9.39
C ILE A 466 -7.38 -10.22 9.96
N PRO A 467 -8.57 -10.18 9.33
CA PRO A 467 -9.73 -9.50 9.91
C PRO A 467 -10.16 -10.11 11.26
N ALA A 468 -10.04 -11.43 11.45
CA ALA A 468 -10.28 -12.08 12.74
C ALA A 468 -9.36 -11.54 13.85
N THR A 469 -8.06 -11.40 13.55
CA THR A 469 -7.08 -10.86 14.49
C THR A 469 -7.29 -9.37 14.72
N VAL A 470 -7.54 -8.56 13.68
CA VAL A 470 -7.85 -7.13 13.82
C VAL A 470 -9.08 -6.91 14.72
N LYS A 471 -10.12 -7.74 14.57
CA LYS A 471 -11.30 -7.71 15.43
C LYS A 471 -10.98 -7.92 16.91
N LYS A 472 -10.12 -8.90 17.23
CA LYS A 472 -9.68 -9.16 18.63
C LYS A 472 -8.75 -8.05 19.14
N LEU A 473 -7.69 -7.75 18.38
CA LEU A 473 -6.62 -6.83 18.75
C LEU A 473 -7.13 -5.42 19.07
N PHE A 474 -8.09 -4.93 18.29
CA PHE A 474 -8.70 -3.60 18.51
C PHE A 474 -10.09 -3.64 19.16
N ASN A 475 -10.55 -4.83 19.58
CA ASN A 475 -11.82 -5.05 20.26
C ASN A 475 -13.01 -4.40 19.50
N LEU A 476 -13.14 -4.73 18.20
CA LEU A 476 -14.18 -4.17 17.34
C LEU A 476 -15.57 -4.66 17.79
N LYS A 477 -16.51 -3.71 17.94
CA LYS A 477 -17.90 -3.97 18.34
C LYS A 477 -18.75 -4.59 17.24
N SER A 478 -18.35 -4.41 15.97
CA SER A 478 -18.99 -5.07 14.83
C SER A 478 -18.87 -6.59 14.96
N ASN A 479 -19.79 -7.35 14.38
CA ASN A 479 -19.62 -8.79 14.25
C ASN A 479 -18.38 -9.13 13.40
N PHE A 480 -18.00 -10.41 13.39
CA PHE A 480 -17.14 -10.96 12.32
C PHE A 480 -17.78 -10.66 10.96
N LEU A 481 -16.95 -10.50 9.92
CA LEU A 481 -17.39 -10.14 8.58
C LEU A 481 -18.22 -11.27 7.94
N THR A 482 -17.80 -12.52 8.15
CA THR A 482 -18.41 -13.72 7.60
C THR A 482 -18.32 -14.89 8.61
N LYS A 483 -18.64 -16.11 8.19
CA LYS A 483 -18.33 -17.33 8.96
C LYS A 483 -16.85 -17.71 8.90
N ARG A 484 -16.09 -17.19 7.92
CA ARG A 484 -14.69 -17.56 7.70
C ARG A 484 -13.77 -16.89 8.72
N ASP A 485 -13.86 -15.58 8.93
CA ASP A 485 -13.09 -14.90 9.99
C ASP A 485 -13.58 -15.24 11.41
N ALA A 486 -14.84 -15.67 11.57
CA ALA A 486 -15.33 -16.26 12.82
C ALA A 486 -14.72 -17.65 13.12
N TRP A 487 -14.20 -18.35 12.11
CA TRP A 487 -13.59 -19.68 12.21
C TRP A 487 -12.06 -19.65 12.11
N ALA A 488 -11.48 -18.64 11.47
CA ALA A 488 -10.05 -18.51 11.24
C ALA A 488 -9.23 -18.45 12.53
N GLY A 489 -8.00 -18.93 12.47
CA GLY A 489 -7.01 -18.74 13.52
C GLY A 489 -6.75 -17.25 13.79
N THR A 490 -6.33 -16.91 15.00
CA THR A 490 -5.84 -15.54 15.28
C THR A 490 -4.48 -15.56 15.94
N PHE A 491 -3.69 -14.54 15.64
CA PHE A 491 -2.30 -14.41 16.08
C PHE A 491 -2.10 -13.30 17.12
N ASP A 492 -3.19 -12.76 17.70
CA ASP A 492 -3.14 -11.74 18.75
C ASP A 492 -2.45 -12.22 20.02
N SER A 493 -2.56 -13.50 20.38
CA SER A 493 -1.96 -14.06 21.60
C SER A 493 -0.43 -13.97 21.64
N TYR A 494 0.23 -14.05 20.47
CA TYR A 494 1.70 -14.02 20.37
C TYR A 494 2.31 -12.70 20.82
N PHE A 495 1.54 -11.61 20.88
CA PHE A 495 2.01 -10.32 21.41
C PHE A 495 2.01 -10.24 22.95
N TYR A 496 1.49 -11.25 23.65
CA TYR A 496 1.33 -11.25 25.12
C TYR A 496 2.23 -12.25 25.85
N PHE A 497 3.14 -12.94 25.15
CA PHE A 497 4.11 -13.83 25.78
C PHE A 497 5.26 -13.09 26.50
N ARG A 498 5.35 -11.77 26.33
CA ARG A 498 6.36 -10.90 26.94
C ARG A 498 5.70 -9.76 27.71
N ASP A 499 6.26 -9.43 28.87
CA ASP A 499 5.89 -8.23 29.63
C ASP A 499 6.50 -6.94 29.05
N THR A 500 7.61 -7.05 28.29
CA THR A 500 8.34 -5.93 27.71
C THR A 500 8.78 -6.20 26.26
N PRO A 501 8.79 -5.16 25.40
CA PRO A 501 9.29 -5.30 24.04
C PRO A 501 10.79 -5.61 24.04
N ARG A 502 11.22 -6.39 23.06
CA ARG A 502 12.63 -6.69 22.77
C ARG A 502 13.42 -5.44 22.40
N GLY A 503 14.57 -5.27 23.05
CA GLY A 503 15.56 -4.24 22.72
C GLY A 503 16.58 -4.67 21.66
N ASP A 504 16.61 -5.96 21.30
CA ASP A 504 17.61 -6.57 20.41
C ASP A 504 17.17 -6.70 18.94
N CYS A 505 15.93 -6.29 18.59
CA CYS A 505 15.44 -6.36 17.21
C CYS A 505 16.35 -5.55 16.27
N PRO A 506 16.82 -6.13 15.13
CA PRO A 506 17.84 -5.52 14.29
C PRO A 506 17.37 -4.18 13.72
N GLU A 507 18.23 -3.16 13.74
CA GLU A 507 17.92 -1.84 13.18
C GLU A 507 17.94 -1.82 11.64
N ARG A 508 18.73 -2.72 11.05
CA ARG A 508 18.83 -2.94 9.60
C ARG A 508 18.84 -4.42 9.28
N LEU A 509 18.27 -4.78 8.15
CA LEU A 509 18.35 -6.13 7.59
C LEU A 509 19.54 -6.24 6.62
N PRO A 510 19.99 -7.45 6.25
CA PRO A 510 21.05 -7.64 5.26
C PRO A 510 20.77 -6.92 3.93
N GLU A 511 21.85 -6.54 3.23
CA GLU A 511 21.73 -5.90 1.92
C GLU A 511 21.49 -6.92 0.80
N VAL A 512 20.61 -6.57 -0.14
CA VAL A 512 20.31 -7.38 -1.33
C VAL A 512 21.19 -6.92 -2.48
N VAL A 513 22.40 -7.45 -2.55
CA VAL A 513 23.48 -6.99 -3.44
C VAL A 513 23.39 -7.52 -4.87
N THR A 514 22.63 -8.58 -5.12
CA THR A 514 22.55 -9.27 -6.41
C THR A 514 21.10 -9.30 -6.91
N SER A 515 20.88 -8.94 -8.17
CA SER A 515 19.62 -9.20 -8.88
C SER A 515 19.55 -10.68 -9.24
N LEU A 516 18.40 -11.34 -9.05
CA LEU A 516 18.26 -12.76 -9.39
C LEU A 516 17.92 -12.97 -10.87
N ARG A 517 17.54 -11.89 -11.58
CA ARG A 517 17.21 -11.93 -13.02
C ARG A 517 18.40 -11.61 -13.93
N PRO A 518 18.47 -12.20 -15.13
CA PRO A 518 19.61 -12.03 -16.05
C PRO A 518 19.56 -10.74 -16.89
N ARG A 519 18.47 -9.95 -16.82
CA ARG A 519 18.19 -8.80 -17.70
C ARG A 519 17.48 -7.67 -16.91
N GLY A 520 17.24 -6.52 -17.56
CA GLY A 520 16.42 -5.44 -16.98
C GLY A 520 14.91 -5.77 -16.96
N PRO A 521 14.06 -4.81 -16.53
CA PRO A 521 12.61 -4.91 -16.65
C PRO A 521 12.14 -5.08 -18.10
N LYS A 522 10.89 -5.53 -18.26
CA LYS A 522 10.23 -5.66 -19.58
C LYS A 522 8.96 -4.81 -19.58
N GLU A 523 9.07 -3.57 -20.07
CA GLU A 523 7.93 -2.65 -20.17
C GLU A 523 7.25 -2.64 -21.55
N ASP A 524 7.82 -3.32 -22.53
CA ASP A 524 7.38 -3.44 -23.92
C ASP A 524 6.52 -4.70 -24.19
N VAL A 525 6.43 -5.62 -23.22
CA VAL A 525 5.64 -6.85 -23.33
C VAL A 525 4.16 -6.64 -22.98
N SER A 526 3.32 -7.60 -23.38
CA SER A 526 1.91 -7.70 -22.99
C SER A 526 1.74 -7.90 -21.48
N LEU A 527 0.56 -7.53 -20.98
CA LEU A 527 0.19 -7.64 -19.57
C LEU A 527 0.00 -9.10 -19.10
N SER A 528 0.31 -9.37 -17.83
CA SER A 528 -0.19 -10.58 -17.13
C SER A 528 -1.71 -10.54 -16.93
N GLU A 529 -2.32 -11.65 -16.52
CA GLU A 529 -3.76 -11.69 -16.21
C GLU A 529 -4.11 -10.65 -15.13
N PHE A 530 -3.37 -10.67 -14.02
CA PHE A 530 -3.53 -9.72 -12.93
C PHE A 530 -3.34 -8.26 -13.36
N GLN A 531 -2.28 -7.95 -14.13
CA GLN A 531 -2.09 -6.60 -14.67
C GLN A 531 -3.26 -6.15 -15.56
N ALA A 532 -3.85 -7.04 -16.36
CA ALA A 532 -5.02 -6.72 -17.16
C ALA A 532 -6.25 -6.39 -16.29
N GLU A 533 -6.45 -7.08 -15.16
CA GLU A 533 -7.50 -6.76 -14.18
C GLU A 533 -7.31 -5.38 -13.53
N LEU A 534 -6.07 -5.01 -13.21
CA LEU A 534 -5.73 -3.67 -12.72
C LEU A 534 -6.09 -2.59 -13.74
N ILE A 535 -6.01 -2.88 -15.05
CA ILE A 535 -6.45 -1.97 -16.11
C ILE A 535 -7.99 -1.92 -16.24
N GLN A 536 -8.70 -3.03 -16.00
CA GLN A 536 -10.16 -2.98 -15.84
C GLN A 536 -10.55 -2.08 -14.67
N LEU A 537 -9.87 -2.17 -13.52
CA LEU A 537 -10.07 -1.24 -12.38
C LEU A 537 -9.77 0.21 -12.76
N ALA A 538 -8.62 0.49 -13.39
CA ALA A 538 -8.25 1.84 -13.83
C ALA A 538 -9.31 2.46 -14.76
N SER A 539 -9.87 1.67 -15.69
CA SER A 539 -10.97 2.11 -16.57
C SER A 539 -12.27 2.46 -15.84
N GLN A 540 -12.53 1.81 -14.71
CA GLN A 540 -13.64 2.17 -13.83
C GLN A 540 -13.34 3.46 -13.05
N LEU A 541 -12.10 3.63 -12.57
CA LEU A 541 -11.69 4.79 -11.78
C LEU A 541 -11.66 6.09 -12.59
N ASN A 542 -11.25 6.03 -13.87
CA ASN A 542 -11.20 7.21 -14.74
C ASN A 542 -12.47 7.44 -15.60
N GLY A 543 -13.38 6.45 -15.64
CA GLY A 543 -14.66 6.51 -16.36
C GLY A 543 -14.66 5.86 -17.75
N ASP A 544 -13.50 5.49 -18.31
CA ASP A 544 -13.36 4.99 -19.68
C ASP A 544 -14.02 3.61 -19.92
N HIS A 545 -14.38 2.86 -18.87
CA HIS A 545 -15.13 1.59 -18.91
C HIS A 545 -16.45 1.62 -19.71
N ILE A 546 -17.01 2.80 -20.00
CA ILE A 546 -18.24 2.95 -20.80
C ILE A 546 -17.99 3.02 -22.32
N PHE A 547 -16.74 3.02 -22.78
CA PHE A 547 -16.42 3.04 -24.21
C PHE A 547 -16.52 1.65 -24.85
N ASN A 548 -16.76 1.62 -26.17
CA ASN A 548 -16.80 0.40 -26.99
C ASN A 548 -15.48 -0.40 -27.02
N THR A 549 -14.41 0.12 -26.42
CA THR A 549 -13.15 -0.61 -26.18
C THR A 549 -13.24 -1.58 -25.00
N TYR A 550 -14.32 -1.56 -24.21
CA TYR A 550 -14.63 -2.61 -23.23
C TYR A 550 -15.27 -3.83 -23.93
N PRO A 551 -14.89 -5.08 -23.61
CA PRO A 551 -13.98 -5.53 -22.54
C PRO A 551 -12.48 -5.54 -22.90
N ASP A 552 -12.12 -5.18 -24.13
CA ASP A 552 -10.77 -5.32 -24.67
C ASP A 552 -9.73 -4.29 -24.17
N ILE A 553 -10.10 -3.41 -23.24
CA ILE A 553 -9.18 -2.41 -22.68
C ILE A 553 -8.01 -3.09 -21.95
N GLY A 554 -6.79 -2.63 -22.22
CA GLY A 554 -5.56 -3.26 -21.76
C GLY A 554 -4.98 -4.34 -22.69
N LYS A 555 -5.80 -5.01 -23.54
CA LYS A 555 -5.30 -6.12 -24.39
C LYS A 555 -4.20 -5.73 -25.38
N SER A 556 -4.15 -4.46 -25.78
CA SER A 556 -3.14 -3.90 -26.70
C SER A 556 -2.15 -2.97 -25.99
N MET A 557 -2.16 -2.90 -24.66
CA MET A 557 -1.20 -2.08 -23.90
C MET A 557 0.05 -2.88 -23.60
N THR A 558 1.21 -2.23 -23.67
CA THR A 558 2.42 -2.76 -23.02
C THR A 558 2.38 -2.50 -21.52
N VAL A 559 3.19 -3.22 -20.74
CA VAL A 559 3.35 -3.02 -19.29
C VAL A 559 3.64 -1.54 -18.92
N GLY A 560 4.48 -0.84 -19.69
CA GLY A 560 4.77 0.58 -19.47
C GLY A 560 3.58 1.50 -19.73
N GLN A 561 2.82 1.27 -20.81
CA GLN A 561 1.60 2.01 -21.12
C GLN A 561 0.51 1.78 -20.05
N ALA A 562 0.40 0.54 -19.57
CA ALA A 562 -0.54 0.15 -18.53
C ALA A 562 -0.20 0.78 -17.17
N ASN A 563 1.08 0.83 -16.77
CA ASN A 563 1.48 1.53 -15.54
C ASN A 563 1.06 3.01 -15.57
N TRP A 564 1.36 3.72 -16.67
CA TRP A 564 0.97 5.12 -16.82
C TRP A 564 -0.55 5.33 -16.77
N TYR A 565 -1.31 4.47 -17.47
CA TYR A 565 -2.77 4.52 -17.46
C TYR A 565 -3.37 4.29 -16.07
N ALA A 566 -2.80 3.35 -15.30
CA ALA A 566 -3.21 3.07 -13.93
C ALA A 566 -2.91 4.25 -12.98
N GLU A 567 -1.71 4.85 -13.08
CA GLU A 567 -1.33 6.01 -12.27
C GLU A 567 -2.19 7.25 -12.57
N ASP A 568 -2.45 7.59 -13.84
CA ASP A 568 -3.36 8.68 -14.24
C ASP A 568 -4.77 8.45 -13.70
N ALA A 569 -5.31 7.24 -13.86
CA ALA A 569 -6.65 6.90 -13.41
C ALA A 569 -6.83 7.08 -11.89
N VAL A 570 -5.85 6.61 -11.09
CA VAL A 570 -5.88 6.74 -9.63
C VAL A 570 -5.68 8.20 -9.22
N ALA A 571 -4.78 8.95 -9.86
CA ALA A 571 -4.56 10.37 -9.58
C ALA A 571 -5.84 11.19 -9.80
N ARG A 572 -6.47 11.06 -10.98
CA ARG A 572 -7.72 11.74 -11.35
C ARG A 572 -8.88 11.36 -10.44
N PHE A 573 -9.03 10.08 -10.11
CA PHE A 573 -10.05 9.58 -9.19
C PHE A 573 -9.94 10.24 -7.80
N LEU A 574 -8.73 10.23 -7.22
CA LEU A 574 -8.50 10.80 -5.89
C LEU A 574 -8.57 12.34 -5.89
N GLU A 575 -8.13 13.00 -6.95
CA GLU A 575 -8.26 14.46 -7.08
C GLU A 575 -9.73 14.88 -7.17
N ALA A 576 -10.52 14.26 -8.06
CA ALA A 576 -11.94 14.52 -8.18
C ALA A 576 -12.67 14.30 -6.85
N GLY A 577 -12.34 13.22 -6.13
CA GLY A 577 -12.85 12.96 -4.80
C GLY A 577 -12.51 14.06 -3.78
N ARG A 578 -11.26 14.55 -3.75
CA ARG A 578 -10.84 15.66 -2.88
C ARG A 578 -11.46 17.00 -3.25
N VAL A 579 -11.74 17.24 -4.53
CA VAL A 579 -12.48 18.43 -5.00
C VAL A 579 -13.94 18.35 -4.55
N ALA A 580 -14.60 17.20 -4.74
CA ALA A 580 -15.98 17.00 -4.33
C ALA A 580 -16.18 17.12 -2.80
N LEU A 581 -15.28 16.55 -1.99
CA LEU A 581 -15.28 16.75 -0.53
C LEU A 581 -15.15 18.23 -0.16
N ARG A 582 -14.21 18.97 -0.77
CA ARG A 582 -14.04 20.42 -0.54
C ARG A 582 -15.26 21.25 -0.97
N ALA A 583 -16.04 20.75 -1.93
CA ALA A 583 -17.30 21.36 -2.38
C ALA A 583 -18.52 20.96 -1.51
N GLY A 584 -18.34 20.21 -0.42
CA GLY A 584 -19.42 19.79 0.48
C GLY A 584 -20.31 18.67 -0.07
N ALA A 585 -19.81 17.85 -1.01
CA ALA A 585 -20.53 16.68 -1.49
C ALA A 585 -20.74 15.64 -0.37
N ASN A 586 -21.86 14.90 -0.44
CA ASN A 586 -22.19 13.84 0.53
C ASN A 586 -21.08 12.78 0.59
N GLU A 587 -20.40 12.65 1.74
CA GLU A 587 -19.26 11.76 1.91
C GLU A 587 -19.57 10.26 1.68
N SER A 588 -20.84 9.86 1.74
CA SER A 588 -21.29 8.49 1.44
C SER A 588 -21.47 8.21 -0.05
N ALA A 589 -21.40 9.22 -0.93
CA ALA A 589 -21.49 9.05 -2.37
C ALA A 589 -20.23 8.36 -2.93
N ILE A 590 -20.43 7.51 -3.94
CA ILE A 590 -19.34 6.90 -4.71
C ILE A 590 -18.79 7.94 -5.68
N VAL A 591 -17.46 8.03 -5.81
CA VAL A 591 -16.81 8.86 -6.82
C VAL A 591 -17.06 8.24 -8.20
N THR A 592 -17.79 8.95 -9.05
CA THR A 592 -18.08 8.54 -10.44
C THR A 592 -17.43 9.51 -11.41
N MET A 593 -16.46 9.03 -12.18
CA MET A 593 -15.82 9.80 -13.24
C MET A 593 -16.56 9.67 -14.57
N ARG A 594 -16.55 10.75 -15.37
CA ARG A 594 -16.89 10.69 -16.80
C ARG A 594 -15.61 10.53 -17.61
N PRO A 595 -15.61 9.77 -18.71
CA PRO A 595 -14.45 9.69 -19.59
C PRO A 595 -13.98 11.08 -20.03
N SER A 596 -12.67 11.24 -20.20
CA SER A 596 -12.14 12.44 -20.85
C SER A 596 -12.15 12.27 -22.37
N LEU A 597 -12.45 13.36 -23.10
CA LEU A 597 -12.18 13.40 -24.54
C LEU A 597 -10.68 13.32 -24.84
N THR A 598 -9.82 13.73 -23.90
CA THR A 598 -8.36 13.65 -24.01
C THR A 598 -7.77 12.26 -23.68
N SER A 599 -8.54 11.33 -23.08
CA SER A 599 -8.09 9.93 -22.91
C SER A 599 -7.73 9.29 -24.26
N ARG A 600 -8.33 9.78 -25.36
CA ARG A 600 -8.14 9.28 -26.73
C ARG A 600 -6.82 9.69 -27.38
N THR A 601 -6.23 10.83 -27.01
CA THR A 601 -5.00 11.34 -27.64
C THR A 601 -3.72 10.81 -27.00
N ALA A 602 -3.77 10.37 -25.73
CA ALA A 602 -2.60 9.84 -25.03
C ALA A 602 -2.00 8.57 -25.67
N VAL A 603 -2.79 7.82 -26.44
CA VAL A 603 -2.33 6.61 -27.14
C VAL A 603 -1.49 6.92 -28.41
N GLY A 604 -1.43 8.18 -28.84
CA GLY A 604 -0.75 8.60 -30.08
C GLY A 604 0.59 9.30 -29.92
N ASP A 605 0.93 9.82 -28.73
CA ASP A 605 2.01 10.83 -28.57
C ASP A 605 2.99 10.50 -27.43
N TYR A 606 3.37 9.21 -27.33
CA TYR A 606 4.23 8.67 -26.27
C TYR A 606 5.68 9.20 -26.26
N GLY A 607 6.09 9.98 -27.27
CA GLY A 607 7.51 10.33 -27.48
C GLY A 607 8.03 11.54 -26.69
N GLN A 608 7.17 12.51 -26.32
CA GLN A 608 7.65 13.82 -25.83
C GLN A 608 7.74 13.97 -24.30
N TYR A 609 7.09 13.12 -23.51
CA TYR A 609 6.99 13.36 -22.06
C TYR A 609 8.23 12.96 -21.24
N LEU A 610 9.05 12.03 -21.76
CA LEU A 610 10.25 11.47 -21.12
C LEU A 610 11.40 12.49 -20.86
N GLN A 611 11.27 13.73 -21.32
CA GLN A 611 12.28 14.78 -21.11
C GLN A 611 11.94 15.77 -19.98
N SER A 612 10.86 15.57 -19.22
CA SER A 612 10.29 16.63 -18.35
C SER A 612 10.19 16.35 -16.85
N HIS A 613 10.60 15.16 -16.37
CA HIS A 613 10.43 14.72 -14.97
C HIS A 613 11.68 14.06 -14.39
#